data_AF-A0A482XAW7-F1
#
_entry.id   AF-A0A482XAW7-F1
#
_cell.length_a   1.000
_cell.length_b   1.000
_cell.length_c   1.000
_cell.angle_alpha   90.00
_cell.angle_beta   90.00
_cell.angle_gamma   90.00
#
_symmetry.space_group_name_H-M   'P 1'
#
loop_
_entity.id
_entity.type
_entity.pdbx_description
1 polymer ?
#
loop_
_entity_poly.entity_id
_entity_poly.type
_entity_poly.pdbx_seq_one_letter_code
_entity_poly.pdbx_strand_id
1 'polypeptide(L)'
;MDNIRDAHYFLLPTQGNIYTLSKITQTNGDNKVLFASLKRKLFLLEYDDHRDGCLKPIIREILFTYIPNGAEIISLDVFNKSTVCDDFFIGITIIKPNPEHNNETYLNIYSEQDLDLNPELNIESVAQNCLSIDLNFVPYQLYHSQVLRQFDDSDPRRETVWLLSGSDIKVHIFQEDRINHSYIELDVDEYFPELSSLPSIVIWMDIVYTHDQERRVTAIGCECGHMQISVVDTVKNIILSCHAKQFEGSVSRVQLFNLNNYVNSPTLNLISDEHRKRETKDEMAMNLVVSSTLQLSAVFMDIVNQGLNRRFYLESSDKYDSVLCSCLADVDMDGEVEVIIGTYAQELLMYKYENEKWLLKSRRSLEHPIQSLLYLDVTGDGMKELIVLTLGGLHVMQHNQDLVYGMLQNRLKQLFCSEDEQTEEKDLDKKTEDDCTDDENGLFNLSESTIILSSSPEIKTNA
;
A
#
# COMPACT_ATOMS: atom_id res chain seq x y z
N MET A 1 -15.14 -10.45 -9.41
CA MET A 1 -14.53 -10.52 -8.07
C MET A 1 -14.86 -11.88 -7.47
N ASP A 2 -14.97 -12.90 -8.33
CA ASP A 2 -15.57 -14.19 -7.97
C ASP A 2 -14.61 -15.03 -7.13
N ASN A 3 -13.33 -14.64 -7.17
CA ASN A 3 -12.26 -15.20 -6.37
C ASN A 3 -12.34 -14.78 -4.90
N ILE A 4 -13.04 -13.70 -4.56
CA ILE A 4 -13.13 -13.18 -3.18
C ILE A 4 -14.58 -13.27 -2.69
N ARG A 5 -14.80 -13.88 -1.53
CA ARG A 5 -16.11 -14.07 -0.88
C ARG A 5 -16.21 -13.27 0.41
N ASP A 6 -17.41 -12.84 0.78
CA ASP A 6 -17.64 -12.26 2.11
C ASP A 6 -17.43 -13.36 3.15
N ALA A 7 -16.47 -13.15 4.05
CA ALA A 7 -16.23 -14.06 5.18
C ALA A 7 -16.94 -13.54 6.43
N HIS A 8 -16.74 -12.26 6.74
CA HIS A 8 -17.27 -11.64 7.95
C HIS A 8 -17.74 -10.21 7.71
N TYR A 9 -18.76 -9.82 8.45
CA TYR A 9 -19.30 -8.46 8.45
C TYR A 9 -19.49 -7.97 9.88
N PHE A 10 -19.04 -6.76 10.13
CA PHE A 10 -19.21 -6.07 11.41
C PHE A 10 -19.97 -4.76 11.21
N LEU A 11 -21.13 -4.66 11.83
CA LEU A 11 -21.94 -3.45 11.80
C LEU A 11 -21.29 -2.36 12.65
N LEU A 12 -21.07 -1.20 12.05
CA LEU A 12 -20.56 -0.04 12.77
C LEU A 12 -21.70 0.70 13.49
N PRO A 13 -21.49 1.16 14.73
CA PRO A 13 -22.52 1.91 15.46
C PRO A 13 -22.80 3.28 14.83
N THR A 14 -21.79 3.87 14.19
CA THR A 14 -21.90 5.07 13.36
C THR A 14 -20.91 4.97 12.20
N GLN A 15 -21.17 5.67 11.10
CA GLN A 15 -20.28 5.68 9.93
C GLN A 15 -18.82 5.99 10.30
N GLY A 16 -17.87 5.42 9.57
CA GLY A 16 -16.47 5.82 9.59
C GLY A 16 -16.21 7.00 8.67
N ASN A 17 -14.95 7.16 8.25
CA ASN A 17 -14.50 8.08 7.22
C ASN A 17 -13.36 7.44 6.39
N ILE A 18 -12.95 8.08 5.31
CA ILE A 18 -11.87 7.63 4.42
C ILE A 18 -10.50 7.54 5.13
N TYR A 19 -10.30 8.26 6.25
CA TYR A 19 -9.07 8.28 7.05
C TYR A 19 -9.13 7.45 8.34
N THR A 20 -10.20 6.67 8.57
CA THR A 20 -10.41 5.98 9.86
C THR A 20 -10.15 4.47 9.78
N LEU A 21 -9.27 4.04 8.87
CA LEU A 21 -8.88 2.65 8.68
C LEU A 21 -7.36 2.58 8.56
N SER A 22 -6.71 1.89 9.50
CA SER A 22 -5.26 1.70 9.51
C SER A 22 -4.88 0.26 9.84
N LYS A 23 -3.70 -0.15 9.39
CA LYS A 23 -3.14 -1.48 9.64
C LYS A 23 -2.12 -1.41 10.78
N ILE A 24 -2.03 -2.49 11.54
CA ILE A 24 -1.02 -2.71 12.56
C ILE A 24 -0.27 -3.96 12.14
N THR A 25 1.00 -3.81 11.75
CA THR A 25 1.86 -4.94 11.37
C THR A 25 2.89 -5.15 12.47
N GLN A 26 2.74 -6.25 13.22
CA GLN A 26 3.63 -6.62 14.31
C GLN A 26 4.96 -7.16 13.78
N THR A 27 5.97 -7.15 14.63
CA THR A 27 7.32 -7.61 14.28
C THR A 27 7.41 -9.11 13.97
N ASN A 28 6.47 -9.91 14.48
CA ASN A 28 6.34 -11.33 14.18
C ASN A 28 5.66 -11.62 12.82
N GLY A 29 5.16 -10.60 12.12
CA GLY A 29 4.45 -10.71 10.85
C GLY A 29 2.92 -10.70 10.97
N ASP A 30 2.37 -10.77 12.18
CA ASP A 30 0.93 -10.75 12.40
C ASP A 30 0.37 -9.36 12.06
N ASN A 31 -0.77 -9.35 11.37
CA ASN A 31 -1.46 -8.11 11.03
C ASN A 31 -2.79 -8.00 11.76
N LYS A 32 -3.04 -6.81 12.28
CA LYS A 32 -4.32 -6.39 12.86
C LYS A 32 -4.83 -5.16 12.14
N VAL A 33 -6.13 -4.89 12.27
CA VAL A 33 -6.75 -3.71 11.66
C VAL A 33 -7.39 -2.86 12.73
N LEU A 34 -6.96 -1.60 12.81
CA LEU A 34 -7.56 -0.61 13.70
C LEU A 34 -8.44 0.33 12.87
N PHE A 35 -9.69 0.48 13.28
CA PHE A 35 -10.64 1.32 12.58
C PHE A 35 -11.53 2.09 13.55
N ALA A 36 -11.96 3.28 13.15
CA ALA A 36 -12.76 4.15 13.98
C ALA A 36 -14.12 4.47 13.35
N SER A 37 -15.10 4.63 14.21
CA SER A 37 -16.37 5.26 13.90
C SER A 37 -16.30 6.76 14.23
N LEU A 38 -17.13 7.56 13.56
CA LEU A 38 -17.15 9.01 13.74
C LEU A 38 -17.35 9.39 15.22
N LYS A 39 -18.27 8.73 15.95
CA LYS A 39 -18.60 9.06 17.36
C LYS A 39 -17.69 8.34 18.36
N ARG A 40 -16.38 8.60 18.27
CA ARG A 40 -15.34 8.19 19.24
C ARG A 40 -14.98 6.70 19.33
N LYS A 41 -15.82 5.76 18.87
CA LYS A 41 -15.51 4.34 19.09
C LYS A 41 -14.43 3.86 18.13
N LEU A 42 -13.36 3.29 18.68
CA LEU A 42 -12.32 2.58 17.93
C LEU A 42 -12.45 1.07 18.15
N PHE A 43 -12.19 0.32 17.09
CA PHE A 43 -12.31 -1.12 17.05
C PHE A 43 -11.01 -1.73 16.52
N LEU A 44 -10.57 -2.80 17.15
CA LEU A 44 -9.47 -3.63 16.71
C LEU A 44 -10.04 -4.94 16.15
N LEU A 45 -9.74 -5.24 14.90
CA LEU A 45 -9.95 -6.55 14.28
C LEU A 45 -8.64 -7.34 14.36
N GLU A 46 -8.72 -8.55 14.89
CA GLU A 46 -7.68 -9.56 14.87
C GLU A 46 -8.31 -10.94 14.70
N TYR A 47 -7.50 -11.96 14.40
CA TYR A 47 -7.94 -13.35 14.44
C TYR A 47 -7.32 -14.04 15.66
N ASP A 48 -8.13 -14.83 16.35
CA ASP A 48 -7.68 -15.64 17.49
C ASP A 48 -7.75 -17.13 17.14
N ASP A 49 -6.73 -17.86 17.56
CA ASP A 49 -6.67 -19.31 17.42
C ASP A 49 -7.45 -19.96 18.57
N HIS A 50 -8.73 -20.20 18.31
CA HIS A 50 -9.54 -20.95 19.26
C HIS A 50 -9.06 -22.40 19.33
N ARG A 51 -9.10 -22.98 20.54
CA ARG A 51 -8.71 -24.38 20.87
C ARG A 51 -9.33 -25.47 19.99
N ASP A 52 -10.35 -25.15 19.21
CA ASP A 52 -10.97 -26.03 18.22
C ASP A 52 -10.19 -26.09 16.88
N GLY A 53 -9.08 -25.35 16.75
CA GLY A 53 -8.26 -25.26 15.54
C GLY A 53 -8.90 -24.42 14.43
N CYS A 54 -9.84 -23.53 14.79
CA CYS A 54 -10.53 -22.65 13.86
C CYS A 54 -10.22 -21.20 14.20
N LEU A 55 -9.59 -20.49 13.26
CA LEU A 55 -9.40 -19.04 13.33
C LEU A 55 -10.75 -18.35 13.28
N LYS A 56 -11.04 -17.49 14.27
CA LYS A 56 -12.24 -16.66 14.27
C LYS A 56 -11.85 -15.18 14.36
N PRO A 57 -12.52 -14.31 13.60
CA PRO A 57 -12.31 -12.88 13.76
C PRO A 57 -12.87 -12.45 15.11
N ILE A 58 -12.08 -11.67 15.82
CA ILE A 58 -12.48 -10.98 17.03
C ILE A 58 -12.40 -9.49 16.76
N ILE A 59 -13.51 -8.79 16.99
CA ILE A 59 -13.56 -7.34 16.93
C ILE A 59 -13.82 -6.82 18.34
N ARG A 60 -12.87 -6.06 18.87
CA ARG A 60 -12.91 -5.51 20.24
C ARG A 60 -12.97 -3.99 20.17
N GLU A 61 -13.84 -3.37 20.97
CA GLU A 61 -13.83 -1.92 21.17
C GLU A 61 -12.68 -1.55 22.11
N ILE A 62 -11.79 -0.67 21.66
CA ILE A 62 -10.65 -0.20 22.46
C ILE A 62 -10.95 1.22 22.97
N LEU A 63 -10.80 1.41 24.28
CA LEU A 63 -11.09 2.68 24.93
C LEU A 63 -9.84 3.55 25.02
N PHE A 64 -9.72 4.48 24.06
CA PHE A 64 -8.68 5.51 24.07
C PHE A 64 -9.02 6.62 25.07
N THR A 65 -8.06 6.95 25.92
CA THR A 65 -8.16 8.05 26.89
C THR A 65 -8.15 9.40 26.17
N TYR A 66 -8.63 10.45 26.84
CA TYR A 66 -8.60 11.83 26.34
C TYR A 66 -9.33 12.08 25.01
N ILE A 67 -10.32 11.25 24.65
CA ILE A 67 -11.30 11.59 23.61
C ILE A 67 -12.61 12.04 24.27
N PRO A 68 -12.89 13.37 24.31
CA PRO A 68 -14.04 13.91 25.02
C PRO A 68 -15.39 13.38 24.52
N ASN A 69 -16.42 13.44 25.39
CA ASN A 69 -17.79 13.19 24.96
C ASN A 69 -18.22 14.24 23.92
N GLY A 70 -18.83 13.79 22.84
CA GLY A 70 -19.28 14.66 21.74
C GLY A 70 -18.19 15.02 20.72
N ALA A 71 -16.95 14.55 20.91
CA ALA A 71 -15.92 14.66 19.89
C ALA A 71 -16.14 13.66 18.74
N GLU A 72 -15.71 14.05 17.56
CA GLU A 72 -15.71 13.25 16.34
C GLU A 72 -14.27 12.93 15.92
N ILE A 73 -14.01 11.69 15.51
CA ILE A 73 -12.71 11.26 14.99
C ILE A 73 -12.61 11.61 13.51
N ILE A 74 -11.55 12.31 13.11
CA ILE A 74 -11.35 12.74 11.73
C ILE A 74 -10.40 11.78 10.99
N SER A 75 -9.21 11.55 11.55
CA SER A 75 -8.20 10.67 10.96
C SER A 75 -7.44 9.86 12.01
N LEU A 76 -6.95 8.72 11.57
CA LEU A 76 -6.23 7.73 12.35
C LEU A 76 -5.02 7.27 11.55
N ASP A 77 -3.86 7.20 12.19
CA ASP A 77 -2.69 6.59 11.59
C ASP A 77 -1.85 5.87 12.66
N VAL A 78 -1.14 4.81 12.24
CA VAL A 78 -0.42 3.91 13.12
C VAL A 78 0.91 3.52 12.50
N PHE A 79 1.98 3.54 13.30
CA PHE A 79 3.27 3.00 12.90
C PHE A 79 3.98 2.30 14.05
N ASN A 80 4.87 1.36 13.70
CA ASN A 80 5.84 0.79 14.63
C ASN A 80 7.18 1.52 14.44
N LYS A 81 7.73 2.06 15.53
CA LYS A 81 9.02 2.77 15.53
C LYS A 81 10.20 1.82 15.52
N SER A 82 10.02 0.61 16.04
CA SER A 82 11.05 -0.42 16.15
C SER A 82 10.88 -1.49 15.06
N THR A 83 12.00 -2.08 14.65
CA THR A 83 12.03 -3.25 13.75
C THR A 83 12.19 -4.57 14.50
N VAL A 84 12.46 -4.51 15.81
CA VAL A 84 12.79 -5.67 16.65
C VAL A 84 11.78 -5.95 17.75
N CYS A 85 10.96 -4.96 18.10
CA CYS A 85 9.88 -5.09 19.08
C CYS A 85 8.64 -4.27 18.64
N ASP A 86 7.52 -4.49 19.31
CA ASP A 86 6.24 -3.85 19.01
C ASP A 86 6.12 -2.47 19.69
N ASP A 87 6.94 -1.49 19.25
CA ASP A 87 6.93 -0.10 19.72
C ASP A 87 5.98 0.78 18.90
N PHE A 88 4.68 0.62 19.15
CA PHE A 88 3.63 1.25 18.35
C PHE A 88 3.26 2.67 18.84
N PHE A 89 3.09 3.55 17.85
CA PHE A 89 2.56 4.89 18.01
C PHE A 89 1.25 5.00 17.23
N ILE A 90 0.20 5.49 17.89
CA ILE A 90 -1.13 5.68 17.30
C ILE A 90 -1.46 7.16 17.38
N GLY A 91 -1.68 7.78 16.23
CA GLY A 91 -2.14 9.17 16.16
C GLY A 91 -3.62 9.23 15.81
N ILE A 92 -4.38 10.02 16.56
CA ILE A 92 -5.81 10.22 16.34
C ILE A 92 -6.07 11.72 16.33
N THR A 93 -6.64 12.23 15.24
CA THR A 93 -7.14 13.60 15.18
C THR A 93 -8.61 13.64 15.51
N ILE A 94 -8.99 14.62 16.33
CA ILE A 94 -10.37 14.77 16.80
C ILE A 94 -10.84 16.22 16.66
N ILE A 95 -12.14 16.38 16.41
CA ILE A 95 -12.83 17.67 16.47
C ILE A 95 -13.95 17.58 17.50
N LYS A 96 -14.00 18.57 18.39
CA LYS A 96 -15.07 18.73 19.35
C LYS A 96 -15.90 19.95 18.95
N PRO A 97 -17.08 19.74 18.34
CA PRO A 97 -17.94 20.84 17.95
C PRO A 97 -18.41 21.58 19.19
N ASN A 98 -18.21 22.90 19.20
CA ASN A 98 -18.67 23.77 20.27
C ASN A 98 -19.77 24.69 19.71
N PRO A 99 -21.01 24.64 20.21
CA PRO A 99 -22.09 25.46 19.67
C PRO A 99 -21.94 26.96 19.98
N GLU A 100 -21.14 27.33 20.99
CA GLU A 100 -20.97 28.72 21.43
C GLU A 100 -19.63 29.34 21.01
N HIS A 101 -18.65 28.52 20.62
CA HIS A 101 -17.29 28.93 20.24
C HIS A 101 -16.83 28.26 18.94
N ASN A 102 -15.60 28.54 18.51
CA ASN A 102 -14.98 27.76 17.43
C ASN A 102 -14.81 26.30 17.88
N ASN A 103 -14.86 25.38 16.91
CA ASN A 103 -14.60 23.97 17.16
C ASN A 103 -13.18 23.79 17.74
N GLU A 104 -13.07 22.97 18.77
CA GLU A 104 -11.78 22.61 19.36
C GLU A 104 -11.23 21.41 18.60
N THR A 105 -9.99 21.48 18.12
CA THR A 105 -9.34 20.40 17.37
C THR A 105 -8.05 19.97 18.05
N TYR A 106 -7.79 18.67 18.05
CA TYR A 106 -6.65 18.08 18.74
C TYR A 106 -6.01 16.96 17.92
N LEU A 107 -4.70 16.81 18.06
CA LEU A 107 -3.96 15.60 17.69
C LEU A 107 -3.55 14.87 18.97
N ASN A 108 -4.15 13.71 19.20
CA ASN A 108 -3.79 12.82 20.30
C ASN A 108 -2.82 11.77 19.79
N ILE A 109 -1.69 11.62 20.45
CA ILE A 109 -0.66 10.63 20.13
C ILE A 109 -0.52 9.69 21.31
N TYR A 110 -0.67 8.40 21.04
CA TYR A 110 -0.65 7.32 22.01
C TYR A 110 0.59 6.45 21.78
N SER A 111 1.32 6.11 22.83
CA SER A 111 2.54 5.29 22.75
C SER A 111 2.77 4.44 24.00
N GLU A 112 3.49 3.33 23.86
CA GLU A 112 3.92 2.50 24.99
C GLU A 112 5.12 3.15 25.70
N GLN A 113 5.10 3.23 27.04
CA GLN A 113 6.23 3.78 27.81
C GLN A 113 7.17 2.68 28.38
N ASP A 114 6.68 1.45 28.53
CA ASP A 114 7.35 0.36 29.27
C ASP A 114 7.64 -0.88 28.40
N LEU A 115 8.35 -0.68 27.28
CA LEU A 115 8.72 -1.76 26.35
C LEU A 115 9.62 -2.85 26.97
N ASP A 116 10.31 -2.53 28.07
CA ASP A 116 11.27 -3.43 28.73
C ASP A 116 10.58 -4.62 29.44
N LEU A 117 9.26 -4.54 29.71
CA LEU A 117 8.54 -5.52 30.51
C LEU A 117 7.72 -6.52 29.68
N ASN A 118 7.23 -6.13 28.49
CA ASN A 118 6.50 -7.00 27.57
C ASN A 118 6.80 -6.57 26.12
N PRO A 119 7.49 -7.41 25.31
CA PRO A 119 7.79 -7.08 23.93
C PRO A 119 6.60 -7.27 22.97
N GLU A 120 5.49 -7.83 23.46
CA GLU A 120 4.25 -8.04 22.70
C GLU A 120 3.35 -6.80 22.78
N LEU A 121 2.71 -6.44 21.66
CA LEU A 121 1.76 -5.33 21.59
C LEU A 121 0.65 -5.44 22.65
N ASN A 122 0.61 -4.48 23.57
CA ASN A 122 -0.53 -4.27 24.45
C ASN A 122 -1.28 -2.98 24.06
N ILE A 123 -2.25 -3.14 23.14
CA ILE A 123 -3.05 -2.02 22.64
C ILE A 123 -3.82 -1.27 23.75
N GLU A 124 -4.18 -1.95 24.84
CA GLU A 124 -4.91 -1.33 25.96
C GLU A 124 -3.99 -0.40 26.75
N SER A 125 -2.72 -0.78 26.93
CA SER A 125 -1.67 0.04 27.55
C SER A 125 -1.39 1.29 26.72
N VAL A 126 -1.15 1.11 25.40
CA VAL A 126 -0.96 2.22 24.45
C VAL A 126 -2.12 3.22 24.53
N ALA A 127 -3.37 2.75 24.56
CA ALA A 127 -4.56 3.58 24.62
C ALA A 127 -4.69 4.45 25.90
N GLN A 128 -3.93 4.17 26.97
CA GLN A 128 -3.90 4.97 28.20
C GLN A 128 -2.87 6.11 28.17
N ASN A 129 -1.81 5.98 27.37
CA ASN A 129 -0.66 6.87 27.39
C ASN A 129 -0.74 7.93 26.29
N CYS A 130 -1.56 8.96 26.53
CA CYS A 130 -1.83 10.00 25.54
C CYS A 130 -1.01 11.28 25.78
N LEU A 131 -0.45 11.82 24.70
CA LEU A 131 0.00 13.20 24.58
C LEU A 131 -0.93 13.93 23.60
N SER A 132 -1.51 15.05 24.03
CA SER A 132 -2.46 15.83 23.23
C SER A 132 -1.83 17.13 22.77
N ILE A 133 -2.01 17.46 21.49
CA ILE A 133 -1.57 18.71 20.87
C ILE A 133 -2.80 19.49 20.44
N ASP A 134 -2.95 20.72 20.92
CA ASP A 134 -4.02 21.63 20.53
C ASP A 134 -3.75 22.16 19.12
N LEU A 135 -4.73 22.04 18.23
CA LEU A 135 -4.64 22.51 16.84
C LEU A 135 -5.44 23.80 16.68
N ASN A 136 -4.96 24.70 15.82
CA ASN A 136 -5.65 25.94 15.46
C ASN A 136 -6.32 25.88 14.07
N PHE A 137 -6.38 24.68 13.47
CA PHE A 137 -6.97 24.39 12.17
C PHE A 137 -7.79 23.09 12.25
N VAL A 138 -8.62 22.82 11.22
CA VAL A 138 -9.32 21.54 11.09
C VAL A 138 -8.40 20.52 10.41
N PRO A 139 -8.07 19.40 11.08
CA PRO A 139 -7.20 18.38 10.51
C PRO A 139 -7.91 17.59 9.40
N TYR A 140 -7.14 17.08 8.44
CA TYR A 140 -7.58 16.16 7.39
C TYR A 140 -6.80 14.85 7.54
N GLN A 141 -6.03 14.44 6.53
CA GLN A 141 -5.23 13.22 6.62
C GLN A 141 -4.10 13.40 7.64
N LEU A 142 -4.01 12.43 8.55
CA LEU A 142 -2.84 12.19 9.38
C LEU A 142 -2.00 11.10 8.69
N TYR A 143 -0.70 11.32 8.62
CA TYR A 143 0.25 10.42 7.97
C TYR A 143 1.57 10.44 8.76
N HIS A 144 2.38 9.39 8.67
CA HIS A 144 3.71 9.35 9.26
C HIS A 144 4.78 9.19 8.17
N SER A 145 5.93 9.81 8.38
CA SER A 145 7.05 9.68 7.45
C SER A 145 8.39 9.80 8.18
N GLN A 146 9.48 9.52 7.49
CA GLN A 146 10.82 9.50 8.08
C GLN A 146 11.63 10.72 7.65
N VAL A 147 12.32 11.37 8.58
CA VAL A 147 13.26 12.45 8.29
C VAL A 147 14.67 12.04 8.68
N LEU A 148 15.66 12.39 7.85
CA LEU A 148 17.06 12.18 8.17
C LEU A 148 17.55 13.35 9.03
N ARG A 149 18.07 13.06 10.23
CA ARG A 149 18.70 14.07 11.09
C ARG A 149 20.16 13.74 11.35
N GLN A 150 20.98 14.78 11.25
CA GLN A 150 22.35 14.74 11.70
C GLN A 150 22.39 15.15 13.18
N PHE A 151 22.94 14.28 14.01
CA PHE A 151 23.24 14.59 15.40
C PHE A 151 24.71 14.99 15.51
N ASP A 152 25.02 15.93 16.41
CA ASP A 152 26.32 16.62 16.48
C ASP A 152 27.56 15.70 16.57
N ASP A 153 27.41 14.40 16.88
CA ASP A 153 28.51 13.45 17.08
C ASP A 153 28.24 12.01 16.57
N SER A 154 27.20 11.79 15.74
CA SER A 154 26.89 10.44 15.22
C SER A 154 26.41 10.42 13.77
N ASP A 155 26.48 9.24 13.14
CA ASP A 155 25.89 8.98 11.83
C ASP A 155 24.43 9.48 11.79
N PRO A 156 24.00 10.04 10.64
CA PRO A 156 22.67 10.57 10.49
C PRO A 156 21.65 9.46 10.72
N ARG A 157 20.67 9.70 11.59
CA ARG A 157 19.62 8.74 11.92
C ARG A 157 18.30 9.20 11.35
N ARG A 158 17.47 8.22 10.99
CA ARG A 158 16.10 8.48 10.58
C ARG A 158 15.20 8.48 11.80
N GLU A 159 14.35 9.49 11.87
CA GLU A 159 13.31 9.59 12.89
C GLU A 159 11.95 9.69 12.24
N THR A 160 10.96 9.01 12.81
CA THR A 160 9.57 9.12 12.36
C THR A 160 8.96 10.41 12.89
N VAL A 161 8.29 11.14 12.01
CA VAL A 161 7.53 12.36 12.30
C VAL A 161 6.09 12.19 11.83
N TRP A 162 5.19 12.93 12.46
CA TRP A 162 3.80 13.03 12.02
C TRP A 162 3.67 14.16 11.01
N LEU A 163 2.98 13.89 9.91
CA LEU A 163 2.53 14.85 8.91
C LEU A 163 1.02 15.00 9.03
N LEU A 164 0.53 16.24 9.13
CA LEU A 164 -0.88 16.52 9.29
C LEU A 164 -1.34 17.60 8.33
N SER A 165 -2.24 17.27 7.39
CA SER A 165 -2.84 18.30 6.54
C SER A 165 -3.92 19.09 7.29
N GLY A 166 -3.91 20.42 7.13
CA GLY A 166 -4.83 21.35 7.78
C GLY A 166 -5.70 22.15 6.82
N SER A 167 -6.83 22.64 7.33
CA SER A 167 -7.73 23.56 6.62
C SER A 167 -7.11 24.92 6.28
N ASP A 168 -5.94 25.22 6.82
CA ASP A 168 -5.15 26.43 6.58
C ASP A 168 -4.23 26.31 5.34
N ILE A 169 -4.42 25.25 4.54
CA ILE A 169 -3.69 24.99 3.28
C ILE A 169 -2.20 24.67 3.55
N LYS A 170 -1.91 24.10 4.72
CA LYS A 170 -0.56 23.64 5.10
C LYS A 170 -0.56 22.16 5.45
N VAL A 171 0.62 21.56 5.38
CA VAL A 171 0.93 20.30 6.03
C VAL A 171 1.83 20.64 7.21
N HIS A 172 1.51 20.19 8.41
CA HIS A 172 2.27 20.44 9.62
C HIS A 172 3.12 19.21 9.97
N ILE A 173 4.31 19.43 10.52
CA ILE A 173 5.22 18.36 10.95
C ILE A 173 5.31 18.39 12.46
N PHE A 174 4.94 17.29 13.13
CA PHE A 174 5.13 17.14 14.57
C PHE A 174 6.20 16.10 14.87
N GLN A 175 7.23 16.53 15.59
CA GLN A 175 8.33 15.69 16.06
C GLN A 175 8.25 15.50 17.57
N GLU A 176 8.55 14.28 18.03
CA GLU A 176 8.67 13.97 19.45
C GLU A 176 9.91 14.66 20.05
N ASP A 177 9.70 15.48 21.06
CA ASP A 177 10.74 15.99 21.95
C ASP A 177 10.83 15.09 23.19
N ARG A 178 11.79 14.16 23.14
CA ARG A 178 12.02 13.17 24.20
C ARG A 178 12.47 13.79 25.52
N ILE A 179 13.08 14.98 25.49
CA ILE A 179 13.59 15.64 26.71
C ILE A 179 12.44 16.26 27.48
N ASN A 180 11.52 16.90 26.76
CA ASN A 180 10.38 17.60 27.37
C ASN A 180 9.11 16.75 27.45
N HIS A 181 9.14 15.50 26.97
CA HIS A 181 7.98 14.61 26.86
C HIS A 181 6.80 15.31 26.15
N SER A 182 7.10 16.00 25.06
CA SER A 182 6.14 16.79 24.28
C SER A 182 6.37 16.61 22.79
N TYR A 183 5.54 17.25 21.98
CA TYR A 183 5.76 17.35 20.54
C TYR A 183 6.04 18.79 20.15
N ILE A 184 6.97 18.97 19.21
CA ILE A 184 7.32 20.26 18.64
C ILE A 184 6.94 20.28 17.17
N GLU A 185 6.46 21.44 16.72
CA GLU A 185 6.21 21.67 15.30
C GLU A 185 7.51 22.10 14.60
N LEU A 186 7.82 21.46 13.48
CA LEU A 186 9.00 21.77 12.65
C LEU A 186 8.62 22.58 11.42
N ASP A 187 9.60 23.28 10.85
CA ASP A 187 9.42 23.98 9.58
C ASP A 187 9.37 23.00 8.40
N VAL A 188 8.29 23.07 7.63
CA VAL A 188 8.04 22.18 6.49
C VAL A 188 9.03 22.45 5.37
N ASP A 189 9.44 23.70 5.19
CA ASP A 189 10.34 24.09 4.11
C ASP A 189 11.72 23.44 4.26
N GLU A 190 12.14 23.13 5.50
CA GLU A 190 13.44 22.51 5.80
C GLU A 190 13.47 20.99 5.57
N TYR A 191 12.37 20.30 5.90
CA TYR A 191 12.33 18.83 5.91
C TYR A 191 11.52 18.24 4.76
N PHE A 192 10.47 18.91 4.32
CA PHE A 192 9.57 18.53 3.22
C PHE A 192 9.31 19.71 2.28
N PRO A 193 10.35 20.22 1.58
CA PRO A 193 10.21 21.37 0.69
C PRO A 193 9.16 21.17 -0.41
N GLU A 194 8.87 19.93 -0.80
CA GLU A 194 7.83 19.61 -1.77
C GLU A 194 6.40 19.80 -1.25
N LEU A 195 6.23 19.88 0.07
CA LEU A 195 4.97 20.18 0.74
C LEU A 195 4.85 21.67 1.13
N SER A 196 5.84 22.49 0.73
CA SER A 196 5.78 23.93 0.86
C SER A 196 4.84 24.55 -0.19
N SER A 197 4.21 25.68 0.16
CA SER A 197 3.47 26.52 -0.79
C SER A 197 2.42 25.79 -1.64
N LEU A 198 1.50 25.08 -0.98
CA LEU A 198 0.47 24.27 -1.61
C LEU A 198 -0.69 25.13 -2.16
N PRO A 199 -1.33 24.74 -3.27
CA PRO A 199 -2.42 25.52 -3.87
C PRO A 199 -3.77 25.36 -3.18
N SER A 200 -3.96 24.30 -2.40
CA SER A 200 -5.21 23.95 -1.71
C SER A 200 -4.94 22.87 -0.65
N ILE A 201 -5.94 22.55 0.16
CA ILE A 201 -5.89 21.53 1.21
C ILE A 201 -5.51 20.18 0.60
N VAL A 202 -4.54 19.51 1.20
CA VAL A 202 -4.10 18.17 0.79
C VAL A 202 -5.06 17.14 1.38
N ILE A 203 -5.83 16.50 0.52
CA ILE A 203 -6.79 15.45 0.89
C ILE A 203 -6.06 14.12 1.05
N TRP A 204 -5.07 13.85 0.21
CA TRP A 204 -4.29 12.63 0.33
C TRP A 204 -2.82 12.87 -0.02
N MET A 205 -1.92 12.28 0.76
CA MET A 205 -0.49 12.21 0.54
C MET A 205 -0.03 10.76 0.68
N ASP A 206 0.95 10.41 -0.15
CA ASP A 206 1.64 9.13 -0.10
C ASP A 206 3.13 9.37 -0.36
N ILE A 207 3.98 8.88 0.53
CA ILE A 207 5.42 9.13 0.52
C ILE A 207 6.14 7.79 0.58
N VAL A 208 6.94 7.52 -0.46
CA VAL A 208 7.72 6.28 -0.56
C VAL A 208 9.20 6.61 -0.75
N TYR A 209 10.03 5.95 0.05
CA TYR A 209 11.49 6.04 -0.08
C TYR A 209 12.00 5.01 -1.07
N THR A 210 13.04 5.37 -1.80
CA THR A 210 13.78 4.41 -2.65
C THR A 210 14.50 3.38 -1.78
N HIS A 211 14.91 2.24 -2.37
CA HIS A 211 15.55 1.16 -1.62
C HIS A 211 16.89 1.59 -1.00
N ASP A 212 17.66 2.40 -1.71
CA ASP A 212 18.88 3.07 -1.20
C ASP A 212 18.58 4.14 -0.15
N GLN A 213 17.30 4.46 0.05
CA GLN A 213 16.77 5.50 0.90
C GLN A 213 17.27 6.92 0.59
N GLU A 214 18.07 7.13 -0.46
CA GLU A 214 18.64 8.44 -0.79
C GLU A 214 17.60 9.39 -1.36
N ARG A 215 16.54 8.86 -1.96
CA ARG A 215 15.45 9.64 -2.53
C ARG A 215 14.12 9.27 -1.89
N ARG A 216 13.20 10.22 -1.91
CA ARG A 216 11.78 9.97 -1.65
C ARG A 216 10.94 10.50 -2.80
N VAL A 217 9.87 9.77 -3.08
CA VAL A 217 8.84 10.16 -4.02
C VAL A 217 7.61 10.50 -3.19
N THR A 218 7.16 11.74 -3.32
CA THR A 218 5.99 12.26 -2.62
C THR A 218 4.91 12.54 -3.65
N ALA A 219 3.76 11.91 -3.48
CA ALA A 219 2.56 12.18 -4.26
C ALA A 219 1.52 12.85 -3.37
N ILE A 220 0.88 13.91 -3.86
CA ILE A 220 -0.20 14.61 -3.17
C ILE A 220 -1.40 14.82 -4.09
N GLY A 221 -2.59 14.79 -3.50
CA GLY A 221 -3.86 15.14 -4.10
C GLY A 221 -4.58 16.19 -3.26
N CYS A 222 -4.98 17.29 -3.88
CA CYS A 222 -5.66 18.40 -3.21
C CYS A 222 -7.17 18.43 -3.47
N GLU A 223 -7.88 19.15 -2.61
CA GLU A 223 -9.33 19.39 -2.71
C GLU A 223 -9.69 20.11 -4.02
N CYS A 224 -8.87 21.06 -4.46
CA CYS A 224 -9.11 21.79 -5.71
C CYS A 224 -8.86 20.97 -6.98
N GLY A 225 -8.42 19.71 -6.87
CA GLY A 225 -8.07 18.85 -8.01
C GLY A 225 -6.60 18.93 -8.45
N HIS A 226 -5.78 19.72 -7.76
CA HIS A 226 -4.34 19.71 -7.99
C HIS A 226 -3.74 18.37 -7.55
N MET A 227 -3.06 17.70 -8.45
CA MET A 227 -2.23 16.53 -8.16
C MET A 227 -0.79 16.87 -8.45
N GLN A 228 0.11 16.48 -7.55
CA GLN A 228 1.54 16.73 -7.71
C GLN A 228 2.34 15.50 -7.28
N ILE A 229 3.37 15.21 -8.07
CA ILE A 229 4.44 14.30 -7.71
C ILE A 229 5.74 15.08 -7.56
N SER A 230 6.54 14.71 -6.59
CA SER A 230 7.86 15.31 -6.37
C SER A 230 8.86 14.22 -6.00
N VAL A 231 10.01 14.23 -6.65
CA VAL A 231 11.15 13.38 -6.30
C VAL A 231 12.16 14.27 -5.59
N VAL A 232 12.54 13.87 -4.38
CA VAL A 232 13.36 14.70 -3.48
C VAL A 232 14.58 13.92 -3.03
N ASP A 233 15.74 14.58 -3.02
CA ASP A 233 16.97 14.10 -2.39
C ASP A 233 16.82 14.24 -0.87
N THR A 234 16.83 13.12 -0.15
CA THR A 234 16.57 13.07 1.30
C THR A 234 17.77 13.49 2.15
N VAL A 235 18.97 13.54 1.57
CA VAL A 235 20.19 13.96 2.26
C VAL A 235 20.32 15.47 2.23
N LYS A 236 20.00 16.07 1.07
CA LYS A 236 20.08 17.53 0.88
C LYS A 236 18.74 18.25 1.10
N ASN A 237 17.63 17.52 1.17
CA ASN A 237 16.27 18.05 1.15
C ASN A 237 16.06 19.02 -0.04
N ILE A 238 16.37 18.55 -1.25
CA ILE A 238 16.20 19.35 -2.49
C ILE A 238 15.29 18.60 -3.44
N ILE A 239 14.32 19.31 -4.02
CA ILE A 239 13.43 18.79 -5.05
C ILE A 239 14.24 18.56 -6.34
N LEU A 240 14.37 17.29 -6.73
CA LEU A 240 15.03 16.85 -7.97
C LEU A 240 14.12 17.00 -9.18
N SER A 241 12.85 16.63 -9.03
CA SER A 241 11.81 16.84 -10.04
C SER A 241 10.47 17.08 -9.38
N CYS A 242 9.62 17.87 -10.03
CA CYS A 242 8.26 18.10 -9.61
C CYS A 242 7.37 18.19 -10.86
N HIS A 243 6.29 17.42 -10.86
CA HIS A 243 5.30 17.44 -11.92
C HIS A 243 3.92 17.58 -11.30
N ALA A 244 3.13 18.48 -11.84
CA ALA A 244 1.77 18.72 -11.38
C ALA A 244 0.77 18.62 -12.52
N LYS A 245 -0.47 18.30 -12.18
CA LYS A 245 -1.59 18.22 -13.11
C LYS A 245 -2.89 18.55 -12.41
N GLN A 246 -3.74 19.27 -13.12
CA GLN A 246 -5.08 19.63 -12.64
C GLN A 246 -6.09 18.58 -13.09
N PHE A 247 -6.85 18.05 -12.14
CA PHE A 247 -8.03 17.20 -12.36
C PHE A 247 -9.32 18.01 -12.17
N GLU A 248 -10.41 17.50 -12.73
CA GLU A 248 -11.75 18.00 -12.41
C GLU A 248 -12.24 17.36 -11.10
N GLY A 249 -12.64 18.20 -10.13
CA GLY A 249 -13.02 17.75 -8.79
C GLY A 249 -11.81 17.45 -7.90
N SER A 250 -12.07 17.03 -6.66
CA SER A 250 -11.02 16.71 -5.69
C SER A 250 -10.32 15.39 -6.05
N VAL A 251 -9.01 15.35 -5.79
CA VAL A 251 -8.23 14.11 -5.86
C VAL A 251 -8.42 13.38 -4.54
N SER A 252 -9.29 12.36 -4.52
CA SER A 252 -9.68 11.66 -3.29
C SER A 252 -8.59 10.74 -2.76
N ARG A 253 -7.75 10.18 -3.64
CA ARG A 253 -6.64 9.32 -3.24
C ARG A 253 -5.50 9.32 -4.26
N VAL A 254 -4.28 9.29 -3.75
CA VAL A 254 -3.06 9.01 -4.52
C VAL A 254 -2.36 7.81 -3.89
N GLN A 255 -1.85 6.90 -4.71
CA GLN A 255 -1.17 5.70 -4.21
C GLN A 255 0.01 5.30 -5.10
N LEU A 256 1.21 5.30 -4.54
CA LEU A 256 2.47 4.95 -5.18
C LEU A 256 2.67 3.42 -5.14
N PHE A 257 3.18 2.86 -6.23
CA PHE A 257 3.44 1.41 -6.31
C PHE A 257 4.41 0.98 -7.40
N ASN A 258 4.98 -0.21 -7.22
CA ASN A 258 5.77 -0.90 -8.23
C ASN A 258 4.99 -2.08 -8.78
N LEU A 259 5.08 -2.34 -10.09
CA LEU A 259 4.52 -3.55 -10.69
C LEU A 259 5.26 -4.82 -10.24
N ASN A 260 6.59 -4.73 -10.12
CA ASN A 260 7.45 -5.91 -9.94
C ASN A 260 7.58 -6.38 -8.48
N ASN A 261 7.08 -5.62 -7.49
CA ASN A 261 7.32 -5.89 -6.07
C ASN A 261 6.13 -6.50 -5.32
N TYR A 262 5.07 -6.95 -6.02
CA TYR A 262 3.90 -7.47 -5.33
C TYR A 262 4.13 -8.86 -4.70
N VAL A 263 5.10 -9.60 -5.25
CA VAL A 263 5.56 -10.88 -4.71
C VAL A 263 6.87 -10.67 -3.94
N ASN A 264 6.77 -10.19 -2.70
CA ASN A 264 7.77 -10.58 -1.70
C ASN A 264 7.53 -12.07 -1.41
N SER A 265 8.05 -12.94 -2.27
CA SER A 265 8.02 -14.37 -2.05
C SER A 265 8.74 -14.62 -0.72
N PRO A 266 8.09 -15.20 0.31
CA PRO A 266 8.83 -15.63 1.47
C PRO A 266 9.90 -16.59 0.98
N THR A 267 11.15 -16.29 1.30
CA THR A 267 12.31 -17.11 1.00
C THR A 267 12.14 -18.50 1.60
N LEU A 268 11.47 -19.41 0.88
CA LEU A 268 11.77 -20.82 1.01
C LEU A 268 13.17 -20.97 0.43
N ASN A 269 14.16 -21.11 1.32
CA ASN A 269 15.57 -21.40 1.03
C ASN A 269 15.77 -22.77 0.32
N LEU A 270 14.78 -23.23 -0.45
CA LEU A 270 14.76 -24.47 -1.20
C LEU A 270 15.18 -24.27 -2.66
N ILE A 271 15.24 -23.03 -3.15
CA ILE A 271 15.64 -22.72 -4.53
C ILE A 271 17.02 -22.05 -4.51
N SER A 272 17.99 -22.67 -5.19
CA SER A 272 19.37 -22.20 -5.29
C SER A 272 19.46 -20.79 -5.88
N ASP A 273 20.36 -19.99 -5.30
CA ASP A 273 20.59 -18.55 -5.55
C ASP A 273 21.00 -18.17 -7.00
N GLU A 274 21.01 -19.11 -7.96
CA GLU A 274 21.47 -18.83 -9.33
C GLU A 274 20.42 -18.13 -10.21
N HIS A 275 19.13 -18.18 -9.85
CA HIS A 275 18.07 -17.49 -10.59
C HIS A 275 17.84 -16.03 -10.15
N ARG A 276 18.51 -15.57 -9.08
CA ARG A 276 18.36 -14.20 -8.55
C ARG A 276 19.14 -13.13 -9.32
N LYS A 277 20.07 -13.51 -10.21
CA LYS A 277 20.91 -12.56 -10.96
C LYS A 277 20.32 -12.14 -12.31
N ARG A 278 19.05 -11.73 -12.31
CA ARG A 278 18.47 -10.91 -13.39
C ARG A 278 17.89 -9.61 -12.83
N GLU A 279 18.61 -8.94 -11.94
CA GLU A 279 18.35 -7.54 -11.59
C GLU A 279 18.98 -6.65 -12.65
N THR A 280 18.22 -6.36 -13.71
CA THR A 280 18.62 -5.44 -14.77
C THR A 280 17.79 -4.17 -14.73
N LYS A 281 18.43 -3.05 -14.34
CA LYS A 281 18.16 -1.65 -14.74
C LYS A 281 16.78 -1.00 -14.51
N ASP A 282 15.74 -1.70 -14.08
CA ASP A 282 14.37 -1.16 -13.95
C ASP A 282 13.94 -0.88 -12.50
N GLU A 283 14.90 -0.69 -11.59
CA GLU A 283 14.68 -0.52 -10.14
C GLU A 283 13.84 0.72 -9.75
N MET A 284 13.56 1.64 -10.68
CA MET A 284 12.85 2.90 -10.40
C MET A 284 11.54 3.07 -11.17
N ALA A 285 10.95 2.00 -11.71
CA ALA A 285 9.64 2.04 -12.36
C ALA A 285 8.49 2.16 -11.34
N MET A 286 8.51 3.23 -10.54
CA MET A 286 7.40 3.64 -9.67
C MET A 286 6.24 4.12 -10.51
N ASN A 287 5.05 3.73 -10.11
CA ASN A 287 3.79 4.05 -10.74
C ASN A 287 2.88 4.72 -9.71
N LEU A 288 1.84 5.39 -10.19
CA LEU A 288 0.92 6.15 -9.35
C LEU A 288 -0.51 5.88 -9.79
N VAL A 289 -1.35 5.42 -8.87
CA VAL A 289 -2.81 5.45 -9.03
C VAL A 289 -3.33 6.78 -8.49
N VAL A 290 -4.15 7.46 -9.29
CA VAL A 290 -4.85 8.69 -8.91
C VAL A 290 -6.34 8.46 -9.03
N SER A 291 -7.03 8.59 -7.91
CA SER A 291 -8.49 8.57 -7.83
C SER A 291 -9.03 9.99 -7.79
N SER A 292 -9.96 10.31 -8.69
CA SER A 292 -10.67 11.59 -8.73
C SER A 292 -12.14 11.38 -8.40
N THR A 293 -12.73 12.34 -7.70
CA THR A 293 -14.15 12.31 -7.32
C THR A 293 -15.10 12.51 -8.49
N LEU A 294 -14.74 13.32 -9.48
CA LEU A 294 -15.65 13.65 -10.61
C LEU A 294 -15.16 13.12 -11.96
N GLN A 295 -13.84 12.92 -12.09
CA GLN A 295 -13.22 12.48 -13.33
C GLN A 295 -12.83 11.01 -13.27
N LEU A 296 -12.65 10.38 -14.44
CA LEU A 296 -12.01 9.07 -14.55
C LEU A 296 -10.71 9.03 -13.74
N SER A 297 -10.60 8.01 -12.89
CA SER A 297 -9.36 7.67 -12.21
C SER A 297 -8.30 7.27 -13.24
N ALA A 298 -7.03 7.47 -12.91
CA ALA A 298 -5.94 7.26 -13.85
C ALA A 298 -4.73 6.60 -13.17
N VAL A 299 -3.97 5.83 -13.94
CA VAL A 299 -2.68 5.27 -13.55
C VAL A 299 -1.59 5.94 -14.38
N PHE A 300 -0.59 6.48 -13.70
CA PHE A 300 0.64 6.99 -14.32
C PHE A 300 1.74 5.97 -14.13
N MET A 301 2.39 5.59 -15.21
CA MET A 301 3.44 4.56 -15.20
C MET A 301 4.81 5.21 -15.31
N ASP A 302 5.79 4.70 -14.56
CA ASP A 302 7.18 5.17 -14.55
C ASP A 302 7.29 6.68 -14.26
N ILE A 303 6.71 7.09 -13.13
CA ILE A 303 6.58 8.50 -12.75
C ILE A 303 7.92 9.17 -12.42
N VAL A 304 8.95 8.39 -12.08
CA VAL A 304 10.28 8.91 -11.77
C VAL A 304 10.99 9.36 -13.04
N ASN A 305 10.92 8.58 -14.12
CA ASN A 305 11.61 8.91 -15.37
C ASN A 305 10.71 9.70 -16.35
N GLN A 306 9.41 9.40 -16.39
CA GLN A 306 8.47 9.96 -17.37
C GLN A 306 7.55 11.03 -16.79
N GLY A 307 7.62 11.29 -15.48
CA GLY A 307 6.73 12.23 -14.81
C GLY A 307 5.26 11.81 -14.97
N LEU A 308 4.41 12.75 -15.41
CA LEU A 308 2.96 12.52 -15.58
C LEU A 308 2.54 12.30 -17.05
N ASN A 309 3.49 11.87 -17.90
CA ASN A 309 3.26 11.76 -19.34
C ASN A 309 2.59 10.43 -19.75
N ARG A 310 3.06 9.30 -19.20
CA ARG A 310 2.53 7.98 -19.52
C ARG A 310 1.34 7.65 -18.63
N ARG A 311 0.15 8.06 -19.08
CA ARG A 311 -1.12 7.91 -18.37
C ARG A 311 -2.04 6.88 -19.01
N PHE A 312 -2.79 6.18 -18.17
CA PHE A 312 -3.86 5.26 -18.56
C PHE A 312 -5.11 5.58 -17.76
N TYR A 313 -6.25 5.74 -18.43
CA TYR A 313 -7.52 5.94 -17.73
C TYR A 313 -8.11 4.61 -17.31
N LEU A 314 -8.68 4.60 -16.11
CA LEU A 314 -9.44 3.48 -15.58
C LEU A 314 -10.88 3.63 -16.06
N GLU A 315 -11.15 3.12 -17.26
CA GLU A 315 -12.43 3.25 -17.93
C GLU A 315 -13.59 2.82 -17.04
N SER A 316 -14.71 3.56 -17.11
CA SER A 316 -15.92 3.33 -16.31
C SER A 316 -15.82 3.60 -14.79
N SER A 317 -14.71 4.16 -14.30
CA SER A 317 -14.58 4.54 -12.88
C SER A 317 -15.49 5.71 -12.47
N ASP A 318 -15.87 6.57 -13.43
CA ASP A 318 -16.73 7.74 -13.28
C ASP A 318 -18.24 7.44 -13.32
N LYS A 319 -18.62 6.18 -13.57
CA LYS A 319 -20.03 5.79 -13.74
C LYS A 319 -20.78 5.58 -12.42
N TYR A 320 -20.09 5.65 -11.29
CA TYR A 320 -20.58 5.17 -10.00
C TYR A 320 -20.46 6.25 -8.92
N ASP A 321 -21.00 7.43 -9.23
CA ASP A 321 -20.92 8.64 -8.41
C ASP A 321 -19.45 9.01 -8.16
N SER A 322 -19.03 9.14 -6.91
CA SER A 322 -17.69 9.61 -6.54
C SER A 322 -16.77 8.45 -6.17
N VAL A 323 -15.54 8.45 -6.71
CA VAL A 323 -14.49 7.54 -6.25
C VAL A 323 -13.91 8.07 -4.93
N LEU A 324 -13.95 7.25 -3.88
CA LEU A 324 -13.52 7.66 -2.54
C LEU A 324 -12.18 7.05 -2.13
N CYS A 325 -11.88 5.84 -2.59
CA CYS A 325 -10.66 5.14 -2.20
C CYS A 325 -10.20 4.17 -3.29
N SER A 326 -8.95 3.75 -3.16
CA SER A 326 -8.29 2.77 -4.00
C SER A 326 -7.40 1.87 -3.14
N CYS A 327 -7.17 0.66 -3.61
CA CYS A 327 -6.25 -0.28 -3.00
C CYS A 327 -5.53 -1.06 -4.10
N LEU A 328 -4.35 -1.57 -3.77
CA LEU A 328 -3.57 -2.42 -4.65
C LEU A 328 -3.62 -3.82 -4.09
N ALA A 329 -4.04 -4.77 -4.91
CA ALA A 329 -4.30 -6.14 -4.52
C ALA A 329 -3.86 -7.11 -5.62
N ASP A 330 -3.46 -8.31 -5.23
CA ASP A 330 -3.34 -9.46 -6.14
C ASP A 330 -4.51 -10.39 -5.83
N VAL A 331 -5.65 -10.13 -6.49
CA VAL A 331 -6.95 -10.75 -6.23
C VAL A 331 -7.08 -12.09 -6.95
N ASP A 332 -6.44 -12.26 -8.10
CA ASP A 332 -6.42 -13.54 -8.82
C ASP A 332 -5.20 -14.41 -8.49
N MET A 333 -4.36 -13.93 -7.57
CA MET A 333 -3.22 -14.64 -7.01
C MET A 333 -2.18 -15.01 -8.06
N ASP A 334 -2.05 -14.26 -9.15
CA ASP A 334 -1.07 -14.54 -10.19
C ASP A 334 0.27 -13.80 -10.00
N GLY A 335 0.37 -12.97 -8.97
CA GLY A 335 1.56 -12.20 -8.62
C GLY A 335 1.63 -10.82 -9.30
N GLU A 336 0.67 -10.48 -10.15
CA GLU A 336 0.54 -9.14 -10.71
C GLU A 336 -0.33 -8.23 -9.84
N VAL A 337 -0.17 -6.91 -10.01
CA VAL A 337 -0.94 -5.93 -9.24
C VAL A 337 -2.22 -5.56 -9.95
N GLU A 338 -3.36 -5.74 -9.28
CA GLU A 338 -4.61 -5.10 -9.63
C GLU A 338 -4.84 -3.82 -8.84
N VAL A 339 -5.52 -2.88 -9.49
CA VAL A 339 -6.05 -1.67 -8.87
C VAL A 339 -7.52 -1.89 -8.54
N ILE A 340 -7.84 -1.85 -7.25
CA ILE A 340 -9.21 -1.86 -6.75
C ILE A 340 -9.64 -0.43 -6.47
N ILE A 341 -10.82 -0.05 -6.94
CA ILE A 341 -11.47 1.24 -6.65
C ILE A 341 -12.75 0.98 -5.85
N GLY A 342 -12.95 1.77 -4.79
CA GLY A 342 -14.18 1.83 -4.02
C GLY A 342 -14.92 3.15 -4.23
N THR A 343 -16.23 3.07 -4.50
CA THR A 343 -17.05 4.23 -4.84
C THR A 343 -18.15 4.50 -3.83
N TYR A 344 -18.67 5.74 -3.85
CA TYR A 344 -19.82 6.14 -3.05
C TYR A 344 -21.10 5.41 -3.50
N ALA A 345 -21.25 5.10 -4.79
CA ALA A 345 -22.37 4.30 -5.29
C ALA A 345 -22.25 2.79 -5.00
N GLN A 346 -21.51 2.42 -3.95
CA GLN A 346 -21.45 1.06 -3.40
C GLN A 346 -20.79 0.03 -4.33
N GLU A 347 -19.90 0.48 -5.22
CA GLU A 347 -19.25 -0.40 -6.20
C GLU A 347 -17.76 -0.57 -5.89
N LEU A 348 -17.34 -1.83 -5.84
CA LEU A 348 -15.94 -2.22 -5.98
C LEU A 348 -15.65 -2.51 -7.46
N LEU A 349 -14.61 -1.90 -7.99
CA LEU A 349 -14.14 -2.09 -9.36
C LEU A 349 -12.70 -2.61 -9.32
N MET A 350 -12.40 -3.67 -10.06
CA MET A 350 -11.07 -4.25 -10.13
C MET A 350 -10.51 -4.15 -11.55
N TYR A 351 -9.35 -3.53 -11.67
CA TYR A 351 -8.62 -3.31 -12.91
C TYR A 351 -7.30 -4.07 -12.92
N LYS A 352 -7.01 -4.74 -14.03
CA LYS A 352 -5.74 -5.44 -14.26
C LYS A 352 -5.02 -4.85 -15.47
N TYR A 353 -3.69 -4.82 -15.42
CA TYR A 353 -2.86 -4.34 -16.51
C TYR A 353 -2.57 -5.45 -17.50
N GLU A 354 -3.17 -5.41 -18.69
CA GLU A 354 -2.96 -6.40 -19.74
C GLU A 354 -2.87 -5.74 -21.11
N ASN A 355 -2.05 -6.29 -22.00
CA ASN A 355 -1.89 -5.78 -23.37
C ASN A 355 -1.62 -4.27 -23.40
N GLU A 356 -0.74 -3.83 -22.50
CA GLU A 356 -0.35 -2.44 -22.30
C GLU A 356 -1.48 -1.49 -21.84
N LYS A 357 -2.60 -2.01 -21.32
CA LYS A 357 -3.75 -1.20 -20.89
C LYS A 357 -4.34 -1.72 -19.58
N TRP A 358 -4.91 -0.80 -18.79
CA TRP A 358 -5.70 -1.17 -17.62
C TRP A 358 -7.14 -1.49 -18.04
N LEU A 359 -7.59 -2.70 -17.73
CA LEU A 359 -8.90 -3.22 -18.12
C LEU A 359 -9.73 -3.54 -16.89
N LEU A 360 -11.00 -3.09 -16.87
CA LEU A 360 -11.96 -3.48 -15.83
C LEU A 360 -12.25 -4.98 -15.99
N LYS A 361 -11.76 -5.79 -15.05
CA LYS A 361 -11.96 -7.24 -15.07
C LYS A 361 -13.18 -7.66 -14.30
N SER A 362 -13.48 -6.96 -13.21
CA SER A 362 -14.63 -7.32 -12.42
C SER A 362 -15.20 -6.19 -11.58
N ARG A 363 -16.44 -6.39 -11.18
CA ARG A 363 -17.24 -5.45 -10.38
C ARG A 363 -17.97 -6.23 -9.29
N ARG A 364 -18.18 -5.60 -8.14
CA ARG A 364 -19.03 -6.12 -7.06
C ARG A 364 -19.76 -4.97 -6.37
N SER A 365 -21.08 -5.09 -6.30
CA SER A 365 -21.92 -4.17 -5.53
C SER A 365 -21.95 -4.60 -4.06
N LEU A 366 -21.89 -3.62 -3.16
CA LEU A 366 -22.08 -3.77 -1.71
C LEU A 366 -23.38 -3.06 -1.28
N GLU A 367 -23.75 -3.21 -0.01
CA GLU A 367 -24.99 -2.62 0.52
C GLU A 367 -24.85 -1.14 0.91
N HIS A 368 -23.62 -0.68 1.10
CA HIS A 368 -23.33 0.66 1.63
C HIS A 368 -22.14 1.31 0.89
N PRO A 369 -22.09 2.66 0.83
CA PRO A 369 -20.98 3.39 0.21
C PRO A 369 -19.63 3.03 0.82
N ILE A 370 -18.61 2.91 -0.04
CA ILE A 370 -17.28 2.42 0.33
C ILE A 370 -16.39 3.60 0.70
N GLN A 371 -15.80 3.57 1.90
CA GLN A 371 -14.98 4.66 2.44
C GLN A 371 -13.48 4.37 2.36
N SER A 372 -13.06 3.15 2.70
CA SER A 372 -11.64 2.80 2.69
C SER A 372 -11.43 1.31 2.44
N LEU A 373 -10.23 0.99 1.96
CA LEU A 373 -9.83 -0.35 1.52
C LEU A 373 -8.43 -0.66 2.05
N LEU A 374 -8.26 -1.88 2.56
CA LEU A 374 -6.94 -2.46 2.87
C LEU A 374 -6.86 -3.89 2.33
N TYR A 375 -5.67 -4.29 1.90
CA TYR A 375 -5.40 -5.66 1.47
C TYR A 375 -4.17 -6.19 2.21
N LEU A 376 -4.41 -7.07 3.17
CA LEU A 376 -3.40 -7.56 4.12
C LEU A 376 -3.80 -8.93 4.69
N ASP A 377 -2.82 -9.70 5.14
CA ASP A 377 -3.00 -11.02 5.74
C ASP A 377 -3.33 -10.86 7.23
N VAL A 378 -4.62 -10.76 7.56
CA VAL A 378 -5.11 -10.59 8.93
C VAL A 378 -5.25 -11.95 9.63
N THR A 379 -5.31 -13.05 8.87
CA THR A 379 -5.43 -14.40 9.42
C THR A 379 -4.07 -15.02 9.80
N GLY A 380 -2.97 -14.50 9.26
CA GLY A 380 -1.61 -15.00 9.48
C GLY A 380 -1.30 -16.29 8.71
N ASP A 381 -2.12 -16.64 7.70
CA ASP A 381 -1.97 -17.89 6.93
C ASP A 381 -1.17 -17.70 5.63
N GLY A 382 -0.71 -16.48 5.35
CA GLY A 382 0.00 -16.08 4.13
C GLY A 382 -0.92 -15.58 3.02
N MET A 383 -2.24 -15.70 3.15
CA MET A 383 -3.22 -15.18 2.21
C MET A 383 -3.74 -13.83 2.69
N LYS A 384 -3.75 -12.84 1.79
CA LYS A 384 -4.26 -11.51 2.11
C LYS A 384 -5.77 -11.45 1.98
N GLU A 385 -6.43 -10.84 2.96
CA GLU A 385 -7.84 -10.48 2.92
C GLU A 385 -8.04 -9.06 2.37
N LEU A 386 -9.16 -8.87 1.66
CA LEU A 386 -9.65 -7.56 1.30
C LEU A 386 -10.58 -7.04 2.40
N ILE A 387 -10.13 -6.02 3.11
CA ILE A 387 -10.88 -5.33 4.15
C ILE A 387 -11.55 -4.11 3.53
N VAL A 388 -12.88 -4.05 3.64
CA VAL A 388 -13.70 -2.99 3.04
C VAL A 388 -14.48 -2.27 4.13
N LEU A 389 -14.10 -1.02 4.41
CA LEU A 389 -14.84 -0.15 5.30
C LEU A 389 -15.93 0.60 4.52
N THR A 390 -17.18 0.41 4.92
CA THR A 390 -18.36 1.08 4.34
C THR A 390 -19.04 1.96 5.37
N LEU A 391 -20.01 2.79 4.95
CA LEU A 391 -20.84 3.56 5.89
C LEU A 391 -21.62 2.69 6.88
N GLY A 392 -21.96 1.45 6.50
CA GLY A 392 -22.71 0.52 7.36
C GLY A 392 -21.81 -0.29 8.28
N GLY A 393 -20.60 -0.64 7.84
CA GLY A 393 -19.76 -1.59 8.57
C GLY A 393 -18.47 -1.99 7.86
N LEU A 394 -17.72 -2.87 8.52
CA LEU A 394 -16.49 -3.45 8.01
C LEU A 394 -16.78 -4.83 7.41
N HIS A 395 -16.42 -5.03 6.14
CA HIS A 395 -16.40 -6.35 5.51
C HIS A 395 -14.98 -6.92 5.52
N VAL A 396 -14.87 -8.20 5.88
CA VAL A 396 -13.65 -8.99 5.68
C VAL A 396 -13.94 -9.98 4.57
N MET A 397 -13.25 -9.83 3.45
CA MET A 397 -13.43 -10.69 2.30
C MET A 397 -12.20 -11.57 2.06
N GLN A 398 -12.43 -12.87 1.94
CA GLN A 398 -11.40 -13.89 1.80
C GLN A 398 -11.41 -14.50 0.41
N HIS A 399 -10.25 -15.00 -0.03
CA HIS A 399 -10.16 -15.79 -1.23
C HIS A 399 -11.00 -17.08 -1.13
N ASN A 400 -11.54 -17.50 -2.26
CA ASN A 400 -12.28 -18.75 -2.36
C ASN A 400 -11.31 -19.92 -2.12
N GLN A 401 -11.50 -20.62 -1.00
CA GLN A 401 -10.64 -21.71 -0.55
C GLN A 401 -10.46 -22.80 -1.61
N ASP A 402 -11.47 -23.12 -2.42
CA ASP A 402 -11.36 -24.11 -3.50
C ASP A 402 -10.35 -23.67 -4.57
N LEU A 403 -10.32 -22.37 -4.90
CA LEU A 403 -9.37 -21.80 -5.86
C LEU A 403 -7.97 -21.75 -5.27
N VAL A 404 -7.84 -21.30 -4.02
CA VAL A 404 -6.57 -21.26 -3.29
C VAL A 404 -5.95 -22.66 -3.25
N TYR A 405 -6.72 -23.67 -2.88
CA TYR A 405 -6.26 -25.05 -2.82
C TYR A 405 -5.80 -25.57 -4.18
N GLY A 406 -6.57 -25.30 -5.25
CA GLY A 406 -6.19 -25.68 -6.61
C GLY A 406 -4.89 -25.01 -7.07
N MET A 407 -4.72 -23.72 -6.79
CA MET A 407 -3.49 -22.97 -7.13
C MET A 407 -2.28 -23.46 -6.34
N LEU A 408 -2.45 -23.69 -5.03
CA LEU A 408 -1.40 -24.24 -4.19
C LEU A 408 -0.94 -25.62 -4.68
N GLN A 409 -1.88 -26.51 -4.99
CA GLN A 409 -1.56 -27.82 -5.56
C GLN A 409 -0.78 -27.71 -6.87
N ASN A 410 -1.17 -26.81 -7.77
CA ASN A 410 -0.49 -26.62 -9.04
C ASN A 410 0.93 -26.07 -8.85
N ARG A 411 1.12 -25.09 -7.95
CA ARG A 411 2.43 -24.55 -7.60
C ARG A 411 3.34 -25.59 -6.96
N LEU A 412 2.81 -26.38 -6.02
CA LEU A 412 3.57 -27.48 -5.41
C LEU A 412 4.01 -28.51 -6.45
N LYS A 413 3.12 -28.90 -7.38
CA LYS A 413 3.49 -29.80 -8.49
C LYS A 413 4.61 -29.23 -9.36
N GLN A 414 4.56 -27.94 -9.69
CA GLN A 414 5.62 -27.30 -10.49
C GLN A 414 6.96 -27.31 -9.77
N LEU A 415 6.97 -27.05 -8.46
CA LEU A 415 8.20 -27.12 -7.65
C LEU A 415 8.81 -28.53 -7.68
N PHE A 416 8.01 -29.57 -7.44
CA PHE A 416 8.52 -30.94 -7.40
C PHE A 416 8.82 -31.55 -8.79
N CYS A 417 8.09 -31.16 -9.86
CA CYS A 417 8.43 -31.61 -11.21
C CYS A 417 9.72 -30.96 -11.76
N SER A 418 10.06 -29.75 -11.30
CA SER A 418 11.29 -29.06 -11.76
C SER A 418 12.60 -29.70 -11.26
N GLU A 419 12.55 -30.55 -10.23
CA GLU A 419 13.70 -31.30 -9.72
C GLU A 419 13.94 -32.61 -10.52
N ASP A 420 12.89 -33.24 -11.04
CA ASP A 420 12.99 -34.48 -11.80
C ASP A 420 13.57 -34.26 -13.21
N GLU A 421 13.23 -33.15 -13.88
CA GLU A 421 13.74 -32.82 -15.22
C GLU A 421 15.25 -32.47 -15.21
N GLN A 422 15.76 -31.86 -14.13
CA GLN A 422 17.21 -31.59 -13.97
C GLN A 422 18.04 -32.86 -13.72
N THR A 423 17.38 -33.94 -13.29
CA THR A 423 18.03 -35.23 -13.08
C THR A 423 18.10 -36.03 -14.38
N GLU A 424 17.08 -35.91 -15.26
CA GLU A 424 17.09 -36.53 -16.58
C GLU A 424 18.05 -35.87 -17.59
N GLU A 425 18.21 -34.54 -17.57
CA GLU A 425 19.21 -33.86 -18.43
C GLU A 425 20.65 -34.23 -18.06
N LYS A 426 20.97 -34.38 -16.76
CA LYS A 426 22.30 -34.83 -16.30
C LYS A 426 22.60 -36.29 -16.62
N ASP A 427 21.58 -37.14 -16.77
CA ASP A 427 21.72 -38.54 -17.15
C ASP A 427 21.74 -38.75 -18.67
N LEU A 428 21.24 -37.80 -19.47
CA LEU A 428 21.48 -37.76 -20.92
C LEU A 428 22.89 -37.28 -21.27
N ASP A 429 23.41 -36.23 -20.61
CA ASP A 429 24.76 -35.72 -20.91
C ASP A 429 25.86 -36.73 -20.55
N LYS A 430 25.68 -37.53 -19.49
CA LYS A 430 26.63 -38.61 -19.13
C LYS A 430 26.63 -39.80 -20.08
N LYS A 431 25.60 -39.98 -20.92
CA LYS A 431 25.56 -41.07 -21.91
C LYS A 431 26.18 -40.68 -23.25
N THR A 432 26.49 -39.40 -23.47
CA THR A 432 27.13 -38.91 -24.69
C THR A 432 28.64 -38.69 -24.58
N GLU A 433 29.23 -38.77 -23.39
CA GLU A 433 30.69 -38.58 -23.20
C GLU A 433 31.52 -39.87 -23.15
N ASP A 434 30.90 -41.06 -23.18
CA ASP A 434 31.63 -42.36 -23.06
C ASP A 434 31.86 -43.09 -24.40
N ASP A 435 31.53 -42.49 -25.55
CA ASP A 435 31.87 -43.05 -26.87
C ASP A 435 32.39 -41.95 -27.80
N CYS A 436 33.72 -41.75 -27.83
CA CYS A 436 34.54 -41.47 -29.03
C CYS A 436 35.92 -40.90 -28.61
N THR A 437 36.90 -41.78 -28.39
CA THR A 437 38.31 -41.45 -28.58
C THR A 437 38.75 -41.91 -29.97
N ASP A 438 39.35 -40.97 -30.70
CA ASP A 438 40.45 -41.11 -31.66
C ASP A 438 40.21 -40.49 -33.06
N ASP A 439 41.27 -39.77 -33.46
CA ASP A 439 41.70 -39.35 -34.81
C ASP A 439 41.32 -37.95 -35.35
N GLU A 440 42.20 -37.01 -34.95
CA GLU A 440 42.98 -36.05 -35.75
C GLU A 440 42.56 -35.59 -37.17
N ASN A 441 42.69 -34.26 -37.34
CA ASN A 441 43.20 -33.50 -38.48
C ASN A 441 42.33 -33.26 -39.74
N GLY A 442 42.03 -31.98 -40.00
CA GLY A 442 41.70 -31.51 -41.36
C GLY A 442 41.11 -30.09 -41.45
N LEU A 443 41.95 -29.11 -41.81
CA LEU A 443 41.55 -27.78 -42.30
C LEU A 443 40.54 -27.83 -43.46
N PHE A 444 39.58 -26.89 -43.53
CA PHE A 444 39.54 -25.77 -44.50
C PHE A 444 38.13 -25.17 -44.72
N ASN A 445 38.16 -23.83 -44.85
CA ASN A 445 37.40 -22.97 -45.78
C ASN A 445 36.05 -22.32 -45.43
N LEU A 446 36.08 -21.00 -45.66
CA LEU A 446 35.00 -20.04 -45.81
C LEU A 446 34.10 -20.36 -47.02
N SER A 447 32.81 -19.97 -46.98
CA SER A 447 32.25 -18.92 -47.86
C SER A 447 30.72 -18.72 -47.71
N GLU A 448 30.35 -17.44 -47.80
CA GLU A 448 29.10 -16.77 -48.20
C GLU A 448 28.02 -17.66 -48.85
N SER A 449 26.70 -17.45 -48.68
CA SER A 449 25.96 -16.30 -49.23
C SER A 449 24.42 -16.51 -49.12
N THR A 450 23.72 -15.40 -48.84
CA THR A 450 22.51 -14.89 -49.52
C THR A 450 21.14 -15.62 -49.43
N ILE A 451 20.24 -15.01 -48.63
CA ILE A 451 18.90 -14.42 -48.94
C ILE A 451 18.04 -15.08 -50.06
N ILE A 452 16.73 -15.29 -49.80
CA ILE A 452 15.57 -14.74 -50.55
C ILE A 452 14.21 -15.13 -49.91
N LEU A 453 13.32 -14.13 -49.90
CA LEU A 453 11.92 -14.06 -49.46
C LEU A 453 10.89 -14.67 -50.45
N SER A 454 9.64 -14.75 -49.96
CA SER A 454 8.35 -14.86 -50.68
C SER A 454 7.91 -16.30 -51.02
N SER A 455 6.64 -16.70 -51.01
CA SER A 455 5.34 -16.01 -51.10
C SER A 455 4.21 -16.98 -50.72
N SER A 456 3.07 -16.45 -50.29
CA SER A 456 1.78 -17.16 -50.15
C SER A 456 1.27 -17.71 -51.49
N PRO A 457 0.29 -18.64 -51.46
CA PRO A 457 -0.99 -18.26 -52.06
C PRO A 457 -2.23 -18.78 -51.30
N GLU A 458 -3.28 -17.95 -51.32
CA GLU A 458 -4.68 -18.35 -51.16
C GLU A 458 -5.15 -19.13 -52.41
N ILE A 459 -6.21 -19.96 -52.27
CA ILE A 459 -7.45 -19.95 -53.09
C ILE A 459 -8.42 -21.09 -52.64
N LYS A 460 -9.54 -20.65 -52.05
CA LYS A 460 -10.98 -20.98 -52.27
C LYS A 460 -11.54 -22.41 -52.45
N THR A 461 -12.44 -22.74 -51.51
CA THR A 461 -13.86 -23.21 -51.60
C THR A 461 -14.31 -24.30 -52.60
N ASN A 462 -15.07 -25.27 -52.09
CA ASN A 462 -16.47 -25.54 -52.48
C ASN A 462 -17.12 -26.67 -51.63
N ALA A 463 -18.21 -26.35 -50.93
CA ALA A 463 -19.51 -27.05 -50.87
C ALA A 463 -20.37 -26.45 -49.76
#